data_AF-A0AAJ0CVT7-F1
#
_entry.id   AF-A0AAJ0CVT7-F1
#
_cell.length_a   1.000
_cell.length_b   1.000
_cell.length_c   1.000
_cell.angle_alpha   90.00
_cell.angle_beta   90.00
_cell.angle_gamma   90.00
#
_symmetry.space_group_name_H-M   'P 1'
#
loop_
_entity.id
_entity.type
_entity.pdbx_description
1 polymer ?
#
loop_
_entity_poly.entity_id
_entity_poly.type
_entity_poly.pdbx_seq_one_letter_code
_entity_poly.pdbx_strand_id
1 'polypeptide(L)'
;MCFGSRDKDNSGAARSRELDRVIRQDEKRMAKEVKLLLLGAGESGKSTILKQMKLIYSQGFNKHERLEWKPVVFSNIVQSFRTIFEAMTELNYKFDSPDNEKYMAHILVELEIGQEDKLPQDYLEPIKALWQDSGVKQAIAKGNEYALHDNLA
;
A
#
# COMPACT_ATOMS: atom_id res chain seq x y z
N MET A 1 -20.68 -35.17 -52.92
CA MET A 1 -21.60 -34.22 -52.26
C MET A 1 -21.29 -34.27 -50.76
N CYS A 2 -20.57 -33.28 -50.24
CA CYS A 2 -20.24 -33.18 -48.82
C CYS A 2 -21.14 -32.12 -48.17
N PHE A 3 -22.16 -32.57 -47.45
CA PHE A 3 -22.94 -31.74 -46.52
C PHE A 3 -22.16 -31.66 -45.20
N GLY A 4 -21.31 -30.64 -45.05
CA GLY A 4 -20.53 -30.38 -43.84
C GLY A 4 -21.01 -29.12 -43.12
N SER A 5 -21.57 -29.32 -41.91
CA SER A 5 -21.93 -28.38 -40.84
C SER A 5 -21.88 -26.87 -41.11
N ARG A 6 -23.05 -26.25 -41.32
CA ARG A 6 -23.28 -24.79 -41.33
C ARG A 6 -23.43 -24.14 -39.94
N ASP A 7 -23.32 -24.91 -38.84
CA ASP A 7 -23.63 -24.38 -37.50
C ASP A 7 -22.43 -23.79 -36.72
N LYS A 8 -21.18 -24.06 -37.11
CA LYS A 8 -20.00 -23.53 -36.38
C LYS A 8 -19.67 -22.06 -36.72
N ASP A 9 -19.95 -21.60 -37.94
CA ASP A 9 -19.63 -20.23 -38.37
C ASP A 9 -20.55 -19.16 -37.77
N ASN A 10 -21.80 -19.52 -37.44
CA ASN A 10 -22.76 -18.55 -36.91
C ASN A 10 -22.46 -18.14 -35.46
N SER A 11 -21.86 -19.05 -34.67
CA SER A 11 -21.45 -18.76 -33.28
C SER A 11 -20.28 -17.77 -33.20
N GLY A 12 -19.30 -17.90 -34.10
CA GLY A 12 -18.18 -16.96 -34.23
C GLY A 12 -18.64 -15.59 -34.70
N ALA A 13 -19.51 -15.55 -35.71
CA ALA A 13 -20.09 -14.29 -36.21
C ALA A 13 -20.97 -13.60 -35.16
N ALA A 14 -21.78 -14.34 -34.40
CA ALA A 14 -22.59 -13.79 -33.31
C ALA A 14 -21.70 -13.24 -32.18
N ARG A 15 -20.65 -13.97 -31.79
CA ARG A 15 -19.67 -13.50 -30.79
C ARG A 15 -18.93 -12.25 -31.26
N SER A 16 -18.54 -12.18 -32.53
CA SER A 16 -17.90 -10.99 -33.11
C SER A 16 -18.81 -9.76 -33.06
N ARG A 17 -20.09 -9.92 -33.41
CA ARG A 17 -21.07 -8.82 -33.33
C ARG A 17 -21.29 -8.35 -31.89
N GLU A 18 -21.28 -9.26 -30.93
CA GLU A 18 -21.39 -8.92 -29.51
C GLU A 18 -20.15 -8.13 -29.05
N LEU A 19 -18.95 -8.55 -29.45
CA LEU A 19 -17.71 -7.81 -29.16
C LEU A 19 -17.73 -6.40 -29.78
N ASP A 20 -18.11 -6.26 -31.05
CA ASP A 20 -18.23 -4.96 -31.71
C ASP A 20 -19.24 -4.04 -31.00
N ARG A 21 -20.32 -4.63 -30.46
CA ARG A 21 -21.32 -3.90 -29.67
C ARG A 21 -20.73 -3.39 -28.35
N VAL A 22 -19.99 -4.23 -27.63
CA VAL A 22 -19.31 -3.85 -26.38
C VAL A 22 -18.28 -2.76 -26.64
N ILE A 23 -17.46 -2.90 -27.68
CA ILE A 23 -16.44 -1.90 -28.07
C ILE A 23 -17.08 -0.55 -28.33
N ARG A 24 -18.15 -0.50 -29.15
CA ARG A 24 -18.87 0.76 -29.44
C ARG A 24 -19.52 1.37 -28.20
N GLN A 25 -19.94 0.56 -27.24
CA GLN A 25 -20.48 1.05 -25.97
C GLN A 25 -19.38 1.64 -25.08
N ASP A 26 -18.23 0.96 -25.00
CA ASP A 26 -17.06 1.44 -24.25
C ASP A 26 -16.49 2.73 -24.86
N GLU A 27 -16.41 2.85 -26.19
CA GLU A 27 -16.01 4.10 -26.88
C GLU A 27 -16.91 5.27 -26.48
N LYS A 28 -18.24 5.07 -26.47
CA LYS A 28 -19.19 6.10 -26.04
C LYS A 28 -19.05 6.46 -24.55
N ARG A 29 -18.69 5.50 -23.70
CA ARG A 29 -18.43 5.74 -22.27
C ARG A 29 -17.14 6.55 -22.10
N MET A 30 -16.06 6.12 -22.74
CA MET A 30 -14.75 6.78 -22.69
C MET A 30 -14.79 8.20 -23.25
N ALA A 31 -15.58 8.44 -24.31
CA ALA A 31 -15.76 9.78 -24.88
C ALA A 31 -16.41 10.78 -23.91
N LYS A 32 -17.12 10.30 -22.88
CA LYS A 32 -17.73 11.12 -21.82
C LYS A 32 -16.90 11.17 -20.54
N GLU A 33 -15.84 10.38 -20.45
CA GLU A 33 -15.00 10.28 -19.26
C GLU A 33 -13.98 11.43 -19.22
N VAL A 34 -13.92 12.13 -18.09
CA VAL A 34 -12.92 13.18 -17.87
C VAL A 34 -11.71 12.55 -17.17
N LYS A 35 -10.56 12.54 -17.86
CA LYS A 35 -9.30 12.02 -17.31
C LYS A 35 -8.53 13.14 -16.61
N LEU A 36 -8.21 12.93 -15.34
CA LEU A 36 -7.43 13.85 -14.53
C LEU A 36 -6.05 13.23 -14.25
N LEU A 37 -5.00 14.03 -14.41
CA LEU A 37 -3.63 13.67 -14.05
C LEU A 37 -3.18 14.52 -12.86
N LEU A 38 -2.86 13.86 -11.75
CA LEU A 38 -2.29 14.51 -10.57
C LEU A 38 -0.76 14.42 -10.64
N LEU A 39 -0.09 15.58 -10.71
CA LEU A 39 1.36 15.70 -10.73
C LEU A 39 1.86 16.34 -9.43
N GLY A 40 3.05 15.94 -9.00
CA GLY A 40 3.70 16.45 -7.80
C GLY A 40 4.87 15.55 -7.39
N ALA A 41 5.76 16.07 -6.56
CA ALA A 41 6.92 15.34 -6.02
C ALA A 41 6.51 14.05 -5.27
N GLY A 42 7.47 13.17 -4.98
CA GLY A 42 7.25 12.06 -4.05
C GLY A 42 6.58 12.55 -2.76
N GLU A 43 5.67 11.76 -2.20
CA GLU A 43 5.03 12.05 -0.90
C GLU A 43 4.17 13.33 -0.83
N SER A 44 3.95 14.04 -1.94
CA SER A 44 3.14 15.26 -2.02
C SER A 44 1.62 15.09 -1.79
N GLY A 45 1.18 13.95 -1.25
CA GLY A 45 -0.23 13.70 -0.93
C GLY A 45 -1.15 13.31 -2.10
N LYS A 46 -0.64 13.02 -3.31
CA LYS A 46 -1.46 12.63 -4.48
C LYS A 46 -2.38 11.45 -4.19
N SER A 47 -1.84 10.38 -3.62
CA SER A 47 -2.61 9.19 -3.23
C SER A 47 -3.64 9.53 -2.14
N THR A 48 -3.32 10.45 -1.24
CA THR A 48 -4.24 10.93 -0.20
C THR A 48 -5.43 11.66 -0.81
N ILE A 49 -5.21 12.53 -1.80
CA ILE A 49 -6.28 13.22 -2.53
C ILE A 49 -7.19 12.21 -3.23
N LEU A 50 -6.63 11.21 -3.91
CA LEU A 50 -7.42 10.16 -4.56
C LEU A 50 -8.24 9.34 -3.55
N LYS A 51 -7.65 9.00 -2.39
CA LYS A 51 -8.36 8.33 -1.29
C LYS A 51 -9.50 9.19 -0.76
N GLN A 52 -9.30 10.50 -0.59
CA GLN A 52 -10.35 11.44 -0.19
C GLN A 52 -11.46 11.57 -1.23
N MET A 53 -11.13 11.62 -2.52
CA MET A 53 -12.15 11.61 -3.58
C MET A 53 -13.03 10.36 -3.53
N LYS A 54 -12.44 9.19 -3.26
CA LYS A 54 -13.20 7.95 -3.06
C LYS A 54 -14.11 8.01 -1.83
N LEU A 55 -13.64 8.60 -0.73
CA LEU A 55 -14.45 8.76 0.49
C LEU A 55 -15.65 9.69 0.30
N ILE A 56 -15.47 10.80 -0.43
CA ILE A 56 -16.50 11.84 -0.57
C ILE A 56 -17.49 11.51 -1.69
N TYR A 57 -17.01 10.98 -2.83
CA TYR A 57 -17.80 10.85 -4.06
C TYR A 57 -18.12 9.41 -4.46
N SER A 58 -17.63 8.41 -3.72
CA SER A 58 -17.89 6.98 -3.96
C SER A 58 -18.39 6.31 -2.67
N GLN A 59 -18.46 4.98 -2.64
CA GLN A 59 -18.95 4.20 -1.49
C GLN A 59 -17.92 4.04 -0.36
N GLY A 60 -16.87 4.88 -0.32
CA GLY A 60 -15.78 4.75 0.64
C GLY A 60 -14.98 3.45 0.45
N PHE A 61 -14.45 2.89 1.54
CA PHE A 61 -13.67 1.65 1.53
C PHE A 61 -14.43 0.49 2.19
N ASN A 62 -14.64 -0.59 1.44
CA ASN A 62 -15.33 -1.76 1.97
C ASN A 62 -14.41 -2.58 2.91
N LYS A 63 -14.94 -3.64 3.53
CA LYS A 63 -14.15 -4.47 4.47
C LYS A 63 -12.96 -5.17 3.78
N HIS A 64 -13.18 -5.72 2.59
CA HIS A 64 -12.13 -6.38 1.82
C HIS A 64 -11.01 -5.41 1.50
N GLU A 65 -11.34 -4.24 0.92
CA GLU A 65 -10.38 -3.16 0.62
C GLU A 65 -9.58 -2.73 1.87
N ARG A 66 -10.22 -2.65 3.04
CA ARG A 66 -9.52 -2.36 4.30
C ARG A 66 -8.52 -3.44 4.71
N LEU A 67 -8.84 -4.71 4.46
CA LEU A 67 -7.91 -5.82 4.71
C LEU A 67 -6.72 -5.80 3.74
N GLU A 68 -6.89 -5.27 2.52
CA GLU A 68 -5.78 -5.05 1.58
C GLU A 68 -4.75 -4.06 2.11
N TRP A 69 -5.17 -3.09 2.94
CA TRP A 69 -4.26 -2.11 3.54
C TRP A 69 -3.52 -2.64 4.77
N LYS A 70 -3.98 -3.72 5.40
CA LYS A 70 -3.31 -4.32 6.58
C LYS A 70 -1.83 -4.62 6.33
N PRO A 71 -1.44 -5.36 5.27
CA PRO A 71 -0.03 -5.62 4.99
C PRO A 71 0.77 -4.36 4.67
N VAL A 72 0.14 -3.38 4.01
CA VAL A 72 0.76 -2.08 3.71
C VAL A 72 1.07 -1.31 5.00
N VAL A 73 0.13 -1.26 5.94
CA VAL A 73 0.34 -0.59 7.24
C VAL A 73 1.45 -1.27 8.03
N PHE A 74 1.46 -2.60 8.08
CA PHE A 74 2.51 -3.35 8.77
C PHE A 74 3.89 -3.12 8.14
N SER A 75 3.98 -3.20 6.81
CA SER A 75 5.22 -2.93 6.07
C SER A 75 5.74 -1.52 6.34
N ASN A 76 4.86 -0.51 6.32
CA ASN A 76 5.22 0.86 6.64
C ASN A 76 5.82 0.97 8.05
N ILE A 77 5.24 0.31 9.06
CA ILE A 77 5.77 0.33 10.43
C ILE A 77 7.19 -0.26 10.48
N VAL A 78 7.42 -1.42 9.86
CA VAL A 78 8.73 -2.08 9.84
C VAL A 78 9.77 -1.23 9.10
N GLN A 79 9.42 -0.69 7.93
CA GLN A 79 10.29 0.21 7.16
C GLN A 79 10.64 1.47 7.96
N SER A 80 9.67 2.02 8.69
CA SER A 80 9.88 3.19 9.54
C SER A 80 10.91 2.92 10.64
N PHE A 81 10.80 1.79 11.34
CA PHE A 81 11.79 1.40 12.34
C PHE A 81 13.17 1.15 11.74
N ARG A 82 13.25 0.64 10.51
CA ARG A 82 14.52 0.52 9.78
C ARG A 82 15.16 1.87 9.53
N THR A 83 14.42 2.81 8.97
CA THR A 83 14.93 4.18 8.74
C THR A 83 15.34 4.87 10.04
N ILE A 84 14.57 4.68 11.12
CA ILE A 84 14.92 5.20 12.45
C ILE A 84 16.24 4.57 12.95
N PHE A 85 16.42 3.26 12.80
CA PHE A 85 17.63 2.57 13.24
C PHE A 85 18.88 3.02 12.48
N GLU A 86 18.76 3.22 11.16
CA GLU A 86 19.82 3.78 10.32
C GLU A 86 20.19 5.18 10.82
N ALA A 87 19.20 6.05 11.05
CA ALA A 87 19.43 7.39 11.59
C ALA A 87 20.05 7.39 13.00
N MET A 88 19.62 6.49 13.89
CA MET A 88 20.22 6.32 15.21
C MET A 88 21.70 5.93 15.10
N THR A 89 22.04 5.05 14.16
CA THR A 89 23.41 4.61 13.92
C THR A 89 24.29 5.76 13.41
N GLU A 90 23.80 6.55 12.45
CA GLU A 90 24.51 7.71 11.91
C GLU A 90 24.70 8.82 12.95
N LEU A 91 23.67 9.09 13.76
CA LEU A 91 23.69 10.12 14.81
C LEU A 91 24.33 9.64 16.12
N ASN A 92 24.77 8.38 16.19
CA ASN A 92 25.34 7.74 17.37
C ASN A 92 24.41 7.76 18.61
N TYR A 93 23.11 7.62 18.40
CA TYR A 93 22.14 7.43 19.47
C TYR A 93 22.15 5.98 19.95
N LYS A 94 22.10 5.82 21.27
CA LYS A 94 22.07 4.51 21.92
C LYS A 94 20.67 4.20 22.42
N PHE A 95 20.34 2.93 22.47
CA PHE A 95 19.14 2.47 23.15
C PHE A 95 19.29 2.63 24.66
N ASP A 96 18.15 2.80 25.33
CA ASP A 96 18.08 2.90 26.79
C ASP A 96 18.41 1.57 27.48
N SER A 97 18.22 0.44 26.78
CA SER A 97 18.43 -0.90 27.31
C SER A 97 18.91 -1.90 26.27
N PRO A 98 19.65 -2.95 26.68
CA PRO A 98 20.03 -4.05 25.78
C PRO A 98 18.85 -4.87 25.25
N ASP A 99 17.69 -4.80 25.90
CA ASP A 99 16.49 -5.48 25.41
C ASP A 99 15.89 -4.75 24.21
N ASN A 100 15.96 -3.41 24.18
CA ASN A 100 15.57 -2.61 23.02
C ASN A 100 16.47 -2.89 21.80
N GLU A 101 17.76 -3.17 21.99
CA GLU A 101 18.64 -3.62 20.90
C GLU A 101 18.16 -4.94 20.29
N LYS A 102 17.76 -5.91 21.12
CA LYS A 102 17.20 -7.19 20.64
C LYS A 102 15.84 -6.98 19.97
N TYR A 103 15.00 -6.11 20.51
CA TYR A 103 13.71 -5.77 19.91
C TYR A 103 13.87 -5.12 18.54
N MET A 104 14.83 -4.21 18.38
CA MET A 104 15.13 -3.62 17.09
C MET A 104 15.60 -4.69 16.12
N ALA A 105 16.57 -5.52 16.51
CA ALA A 105 17.05 -6.62 15.67
C ALA A 105 15.93 -7.56 15.23
N HIS A 106 14.95 -7.83 16.10
CA HIS A 106 13.77 -8.62 15.77
C HIS A 106 12.86 -7.94 14.73
N ILE A 107 12.57 -6.65 14.88
CA ILE A 107 11.73 -5.90 13.93
C ILE A 107 12.39 -5.80 12.55
N LEU A 108 13.72 -5.70 12.50
CA LEU A 108 14.45 -5.56 11.23
C LEU A 108 14.45 -6.84 10.38
N VAL A 109 14.07 -7.99 10.96
CA VAL A 109 13.83 -9.22 10.21
C VAL A 109 12.65 -8.98 9.28
N GLU A 110 12.89 -9.07 7.97
CA GLU A 110 11.84 -8.89 6.98
C GLU A 110 10.77 -9.97 7.11
N LEU A 111 9.57 -9.54 7.48
CA LEU A 111 8.37 -10.38 7.54
C LEU A 111 7.32 -9.78 6.62
N GLU A 112 6.91 -10.55 5.63
CA GLU A 112 5.76 -10.23 4.80
C GLU A 112 4.51 -10.89 5.38
N ILE A 113 3.44 -10.10 5.50
CA ILE A 113 2.12 -10.61 5.88
C ILE A 113 1.15 -10.43 4.70
N GLY A 114 0.22 -11.35 4.54
CA GLY A 114 -0.88 -11.28 3.59
C GLY A 114 -2.14 -10.62 4.15
N GLN A 115 -3.16 -10.49 3.30
CA GLN A 115 -4.44 -9.89 3.68
C GLN A 115 -5.23 -10.71 4.71
N GLU A 116 -5.09 -12.03 4.71
CA GLU A 116 -5.80 -12.93 5.64
C GLU A 116 -4.97 -13.27 6.88
N ASP A 117 -3.69 -12.91 6.89
CA ASP A 117 -2.78 -13.25 7.99
C ASP A 117 -3.05 -12.40 9.23
N LYS A 118 -2.87 -12.98 10.40
CA LYS A 118 -2.94 -12.21 11.65
C LYS A 118 -1.69 -11.35 11.80
N LEU A 119 -1.83 -10.20 12.45
CA LEU A 119 -0.66 -9.41 12.83
C LEU A 119 0.22 -10.23 13.80
N PRO A 120 1.54 -10.27 13.57
CA PRO A 120 2.48 -11.04 14.37
C PRO A 120 2.52 -10.48 15.80
N GLN A 121 2.11 -11.30 16.77
CA GLN A 121 1.93 -10.85 18.16
C GLN A 121 3.25 -10.55 18.85
N ASP A 122 4.30 -11.24 18.42
CA ASP A 122 5.69 -11.07 18.81
C ASP A 122 6.28 -9.70 18.44
N TYR A 123 5.63 -8.93 17.56
CA TYR A 123 6.06 -7.56 17.23
C TYR A 123 5.45 -6.51 18.16
N LEU A 124 4.38 -6.84 18.90
CA LEU A 124 3.63 -5.86 19.69
C LEU A 124 4.46 -5.23 20.81
N GLU A 125 5.09 -6.05 21.63
CA GLU A 125 5.92 -5.57 22.75
C GLU A 125 7.20 -4.87 22.26
N PRO A 126 7.95 -5.40 21.26
CA PRO A 126 9.06 -4.68 20.63
C PRO A 126 8.68 -3.28 20.15
N ILE A 127 7.59 -3.14 19.39
CA ILE A 127 7.14 -1.85 18.85
C ILE A 127 6.83 -0.88 19.99
N LYS A 128 6.09 -1.31 21.02
CA LYS A 128 5.73 -0.46 22.16
C LYS A 128 6.97 0.00 22.94
N ALA A 129 7.89 -0.92 23.23
CA ALA A 129 9.10 -0.64 23.99
C ALA A 129 10.00 0.35 23.24
N LEU A 130 10.24 0.11 21.95
CA LEU A 130 11.04 0.99 21.10
C LEU A 130 10.39 2.37 20.91
N TRP A 131 9.06 2.44 20.81
CA TRP A 131 8.37 3.73 20.71
C TRP A 131 8.55 4.61 21.97
N GLN A 132 8.88 3.99 23.11
CA GLN A 132 9.17 4.73 24.34
C GLN A 132 10.65 5.04 24.57
N ASP A 133 11.55 4.39 23.82
CA ASP A 133 13.01 4.53 23.93
C ASP A 133 13.48 5.95 23.60
N SER A 134 14.40 6.47 24.41
CA SER A 134 14.89 7.84 24.28
C SER A 134 15.75 8.05 23.03
N GLY A 135 16.52 7.04 22.60
CA GLY A 135 17.31 7.09 21.38
C GLY A 135 16.43 7.10 20.13
N VAL A 136 15.38 6.27 20.13
CA VAL A 136 14.35 6.25 19.07
C VAL A 136 13.64 7.60 18.97
N LYS A 137 13.19 8.16 20.10
CA LYS A 137 12.54 9.48 20.12
C LYS A 137 13.46 10.61 19.64
N GLN A 138 14.74 10.57 20.00
CA GLN A 138 15.74 11.54 19.54
C GLN A 138 15.97 11.45 18.03
N ALA A 139 15.99 10.25 17.46
CA ALA A 139 16.04 10.07 16.01
C ALA A 139 14.79 10.66 15.34
N ILE A 140 13.59 10.28 15.78
CA ILE A 140 12.31 10.78 15.24
C ILE A 140 12.24 12.31 15.29
N ALA A 141 12.74 12.94 16.37
CA ALA A 141 12.79 14.40 16.48
C ALA A 141 13.65 15.10 15.42
N LYS A 142 14.60 14.37 14.82
CA LYS A 142 15.41 14.78 13.65
C LYS A 142 14.91 14.18 12.35
N GLY A 143 13.68 13.66 12.31
CA GLY A 143 13.09 13.01 11.14
C GLY A 143 13.04 13.87 9.87
N ASN A 144 13.21 15.19 9.99
CA ASN A 144 13.33 16.11 8.86
C ASN A 144 14.73 16.12 8.20
N GLU A 145 15.75 15.53 8.85
CA GLU A 145 17.13 15.43 8.34
C GLU A 145 17.32 14.21 7.43
N TYR A 146 16.35 13.29 7.40
CA TYR A 146 16.37 12.06 6.61
C TYR A 146 14.97 11.73 6.07
N ALA A 147 14.84 10.75 5.19
CA ALA A 147 13.57 10.41 4.53
C ALA A 147 12.64 9.59 5.44
N LEU A 148 12.26 10.13 6.60
CA LEU A 148 11.26 9.53 7.47
C LEU A 148 9.86 9.90 6.98
N HIS A 149 8.97 8.92 6.85
CA HIS A 149 7.61 9.20 6.41
C HIS A 149 6.85 10.11 7.41
N ASP A 150 6.19 11.15 6.89
CA ASP A 150 5.43 12.14 7.66
C ASP A 150 4.30 11.55 8.54
N ASN A 151 3.84 10.33 8.23
CA ASN A 151 2.75 9.68 8.96
C ASN A 151 3.16 9.07 10.32
N LEU A 152 4.43 9.20 10.71
CA LEU A 152 4.97 8.74 11.99
C LEU A 152 5.10 9.86 13.03
N ALA A 153 5.10 11.11 12.58
CA ALA A 153 5.29 12.30 13.41
C ALA A 153 4.05 12.67 14.22
#